data_AF-A0A369T6H5-F1
#
_entry.id   AF-A0A369T6H5-F1
#
_cell.length_a   1.000
_cell.length_b   1.000
_cell.length_c   1.000
_cell.angle_alpha   90.00
_cell.angle_beta   90.00
_cell.angle_gamma   90.00
#
_symmetry.space_group_name_H-M   'P 1'
#
loop_
_entity.id
_entity.type
_entity.pdbx_description
1 polymer ?
#
loop_
_entity_poly.entity_id
_entity_poly.type
_entity_poly.pdbx_seq_one_letter_code
_entity_poly.pdbx_strand_id
1 'polypeptide(L)'
;MRLFEILLHPEREEDLSRTEIARAANELQVGEFQFLQLAYHHWHGTDMPEGLIDSLFSQYMLENNVPAWARHYAREVLKAAAQGAIDETDPRFHRYDDDYATPLPTGLRRFLAASFVVVLVIGGGIGFSVFIESTTTQLLPPYFEEEELRGGDQPAVEPPGRRGEGMRGL
;
A
#
# COMPACT_ATOMS: atom_id res chain seq x y z
N MET A 1 32.50 -20.35 35.06
CA MET A 1 31.12 -20.85 34.90
C MET A 1 30.25 -19.70 34.39
N ARG A 2 30.07 -19.55 33.07
CA ARG A 2 29.27 -18.44 32.49
C ARG A 2 27.79 -18.80 32.25
N LEU A 3 27.45 -20.08 32.20
CA LEU A 3 26.11 -20.54 31.84
C LEU A 3 25.02 -20.13 32.86
N PHE A 4 25.33 -20.21 34.16
CA PHE A 4 24.40 -19.80 35.21
C PHE A 4 24.20 -18.28 35.26
N GLU A 5 25.20 -17.49 34.88
CA GLU A 5 25.12 -16.03 34.82
C GLU A 5 24.21 -15.57 33.67
N ILE A 6 24.34 -16.22 32.50
CA ILE A 6 23.46 -16.02 31.32
C ILE A 6 22.01 -16.39 31.63
N LEU A 7 21.77 -17.48 32.38
CA LEU A 7 20.42 -17.91 32.73
C LEU A 7 19.76 -17.05 33.83
N LEU A 8 20.53 -16.50 34.77
CA LEU A 8 19.99 -15.64 35.82
C LEU A 8 19.83 -14.18 35.39
N HIS A 9 20.65 -13.69 34.47
CA HIS A 9 20.61 -12.31 33.97
C HIS A 9 20.72 -12.31 32.43
N PRO A 10 19.68 -12.76 31.71
CA PRO A 10 19.72 -12.81 30.25
C PRO A 10 19.93 -11.43 29.61
N GLU A 11 19.63 -10.34 30.32
CA GLU A 11 19.89 -8.97 29.84
C GLU A 11 21.34 -8.49 30.02
N ARG A 12 22.19 -9.22 30.74
CA ARG A 12 23.55 -8.74 31.07
C ARG A 12 24.54 -8.84 29.91
N GLU A 13 24.20 -9.59 28.85
CA GLU A 13 24.99 -9.70 27.62
C GLU A 13 24.54 -8.74 26.51
N GLU A 14 23.45 -7.99 26.70
CA GLU A 14 23.16 -6.83 25.84
C GLU A 14 23.97 -5.64 26.36
N ASP A 15 25.07 -5.37 25.67
CA ASP A 15 25.96 -4.26 25.96
C ASP A 15 25.15 -2.96 25.98
N LEU A 16 24.91 -2.38 27.17
CA LEU A 16 24.03 -1.22 27.38
C LEU A 16 24.30 -0.08 26.38
N SER A 17 25.54 0.03 25.94
CA SER A 17 25.97 1.02 24.95
C SER A 17 25.43 0.77 23.53
N ARG A 18 25.22 -0.49 23.14
CA ARG A 18 24.59 -0.84 21.86
C ARG A 18 23.10 -0.55 21.91
N THR A 19 22.44 -0.87 23.03
CA THR A 19 21.02 -0.55 23.27
C THR A 19 20.79 0.96 23.23
N GLU A 20 21.71 1.77 23.79
CA GLU A 20 21.67 3.23 23.69
C GLU A 20 21.70 3.70 22.23
N ILE A 21 22.54 3.11 21.37
CA ILE A 21 22.60 3.45 19.94
C ILE A 21 21.35 3.04 19.20
N ALA A 22 20.90 1.79 19.37
CA ALA A 22 19.69 1.30 18.71
C ALA A 22 18.48 2.17 19.07
N ARG A 23 18.37 2.55 20.35
CA ARG A 23 17.32 3.46 20.80
C ARG A 23 17.46 4.85 20.16
N ALA A 24 18.66 5.44 20.15
CA ALA A 24 18.87 6.75 19.55
C ALA A 24 18.60 6.76 18.04
N ALA A 25 18.96 5.69 17.32
CA ALA A 25 18.66 5.51 15.91
C ALA A 25 17.14 5.46 15.65
N ASN A 26 16.40 4.75 16.51
CA ASN A 26 14.94 4.71 16.43
C ASN A 26 14.29 6.08 16.66
N GLU A 27 14.76 6.88 17.62
CA GLU A 27 14.26 8.24 17.84
C GLU A 27 14.49 9.16 16.63
N LEU A 28 15.52 8.90 15.82
CA LEU A 28 15.81 9.64 14.60
C LEU A 28 15.17 9.02 13.34
N GLN A 29 14.49 7.86 13.49
CA GLN A 29 13.98 7.05 12.37
C GLN A 29 15.03 6.71 11.30
N VAL A 30 16.27 6.44 11.72
CA VAL A 30 17.37 6.05 10.82
C VAL A 30 17.89 4.67 11.16
N GLY A 31 18.54 4.00 10.19
CA GLY A 31 19.22 2.74 10.47
C GLY A 31 20.40 2.91 11.43
N GLU A 32 20.73 1.88 12.23
CA GLU A 32 21.87 1.92 13.17
C GLU A 32 23.20 2.25 12.47
N PHE A 33 23.39 1.79 11.23
CA PHE A 33 24.59 2.10 10.45
C PHE A 33 24.65 3.55 9.99
N GLN A 34 23.52 4.10 9.56
CA GLN A 34 23.42 5.52 9.21
C GLN A 34 23.64 6.39 10.44
N PHE A 35 23.12 5.97 11.60
CA PHE A 35 23.38 6.62 12.88
C PHE A 35 24.88 6.67 13.20
N LEU A 36 25.62 5.58 12.99
CA LEU A 36 27.08 5.57 13.19
C LEU A 36 27.81 6.51 12.23
N GLN A 37 27.39 6.59 10.97
CA GLN A 37 27.97 7.53 10.00
C GLN A 37 27.67 8.99 10.38
N LEU A 38 26.45 9.26 10.84
CA LEU A 38 26.02 10.56 11.32
C LEU A 38 26.80 10.99 12.57
N ALA A 39 26.95 10.09 13.54
CA ALA A 39 27.71 10.33 14.76
C ALA A 39 29.20 10.57 14.46
N TYR A 40 29.77 9.84 13.51
CA TYR A 40 31.13 10.08 13.03
C TYR A 40 31.27 11.47 12.40
N HIS A 41 30.34 11.82 11.51
CA HIS A 41 30.32 13.13 10.86
C HIS A 41 30.16 14.27 11.89
N HIS A 42 29.31 14.07 12.89
CA HIS A 42 29.11 15.04 13.97
C HIS A 42 30.40 15.27 14.78
N TRP A 43 31.14 14.21 15.08
CA TRP A 43 32.36 14.30 15.89
C TRP A 43 33.58 14.79 15.10
N HIS A 44 33.78 14.27 13.88
CA HIS A 44 34.98 14.52 13.07
C HIS A 44 34.79 15.63 12.03
N GLY A 45 33.55 16.08 11.79
CA GLY A 45 33.23 17.09 10.78
C GLY A 45 33.45 16.63 9.33
N THR A 46 33.72 15.34 9.11
CA THR A 46 34.01 14.75 7.80
C THR A 46 33.22 13.46 7.60
N ASP A 47 32.94 13.12 6.35
CA ASP A 47 32.20 11.90 6.03
C ASP A 47 33.11 10.68 6.24
N MET A 48 32.52 9.56 6.63
CA MET A 48 33.28 8.35 6.95
C MET A 48 33.91 7.77 5.67
N PRO A 49 35.23 7.56 5.62
CA PRO A 49 35.86 6.95 4.46
C PRO A 49 35.44 5.48 4.35
N GLU A 50 35.23 4.99 3.13
CA GLU A 50 34.66 3.67 2.85
C GLU A 50 35.43 2.52 3.53
N GLY A 51 36.77 2.57 3.52
CA GLY A 51 37.59 1.56 4.21
C GLY A 51 37.47 1.55 5.74
N LEU A 52 36.99 2.65 6.36
CA LEU A 52 36.71 2.70 7.79
C LEU A 52 35.34 2.10 8.11
N ILE A 53 34.35 2.24 7.20
CA ILE A 53 32.99 1.72 7.37
C ILE A 53 33.03 0.22 7.64
N ASP A 54 33.73 -0.56 6.81
CA ASP A 54 33.80 -2.02 6.94
C ASP A 54 34.44 -2.46 8.26
N SER A 55 35.52 -1.78 8.65
CA SER A 55 36.24 -2.08 9.89
C SER A 55 35.42 -1.73 11.13
N LEU A 56 34.68 -0.63 11.08
CA LEU A 56 33.80 -0.17 12.15
C LEU A 56 32.59 -1.09 12.27
N PHE A 57 31.97 -1.44 11.14
CA PHE A 57 30.87 -2.39 11.07
C PHE A 57 31.26 -3.71 11.72
N SER A 58 32.45 -4.21 11.39
CA SER A 58 32.94 -5.49 11.91
C SER A 58 33.10 -5.43 13.44
N GLN A 59 33.73 -4.38 13.95
CA GLN A 59 33.89 -4.18 15.40
C GLN A 59 32.55 -3.98 16.13
N TYR A 60 31.63 -3.23 15.51
CA TYR A 60 30.32 -2.95 16.10
C TYR A 60 29.42 -4.20 16.15
N MET A 61 29.31 -4.93 15.04
CA MET A 61 28.40 -6.06 14.91
C MET A 61 28.96 -7.37 15.47
N LEU A 62 30.26 -7.66 15.31
CA LEU A 62 30.85 -8.92 15.78
C LEU A 62 31.43 -8.81 17.20
N GLU A 63 32.01 -7.66 17.55
CA GLU A 63 32.70 -7.49 18.84
C GLU A 63 31.84 -6.73 19.87
N ASN A 64 30.63 -6.29 19.48
CA ASN A 64 29.75 -5.40 20.27
C ASN A 64 30.47 -4.14 20.77
N ASN A 65 31.57 -3.74 20.12
CA ASN A 65 32.38 -2.63 20.56
C ASN A 65 31.81 -1.32 20.01
N VAL A 66 31.22 -0.53 20.92
CA VAL A 66 30.69 0.78 20.59
C VAL A 66 31.74 1.88 20.77
N PRO A 67 32.09 2.62 19.70
CA PRO A 67 33.01 3.75 19.81
C PRO A 67 32.49 4.83 20.76
N ALA A 68 33.41 5.51 21.44
CA ALA A 68 33.07 6.53 22.42
C ALA A 68 32.29 7.72 21.81
N TRP A 69 32.64 8.14 20.58
CA TRP A 69 31.95 9.22 19.87
C TRP A 69 30.49 8.83 19.54
N ALA A 70 30.24 7.58 19.15
CA ALA A 70 28.90 7.08 18.86
C ALA A 70 28.02 7.06 20.11
N ARG A 71 28.60 6.60 21.22
CA ARG A 71 27.94 6.60 22.53
C ARG A 71 27.61 8.01 23.02
N HIS A 72 28.55 8.94 22.86
CA HIS A 72 28.32 10.34 23.24
C HIS A 72 27.16 10.94 22.45
N TYR A 73 27.18 10.75 21.12
CA TYR A 73 26.14 11.24 20.24
C TYR A 73 24.76 10.62 20.57
N ALA A 74 24.69 9.31 20.84
CA ALA A 74 23.46 8.65 21.27
C ALA A 74 22.85 9.28 22.52
N ARG A 75 23.66 9.64 23.50
CA ARG A 75 23.19 10.31 24.72
C ARG A 75 22.68 11.72 24.45
N GLU A 76 23.34 12.46 23.57
CA GLU A 76 22.88 13.79 23.16
C GLU A 76 21.53 13.72 22.45
N VAL A 77 21.38 12.78 21.52
CA VAL A 77 20.12 12.51 20.81
C VAL A 77 19.02 12.12 21.80
N LEU A 78 19.24 11.13 22.66
CA LEU A 78 18.24 10.72 23.65
C LEU A 78 17.83 11.85 24.60
N LYS A 79 18.78 12.73 24.96
CA LYS A 79 18.51 13.91 25.78
C LYS A 79 17.67 14.95 25.01
N ALA A 80 17.95 15.17 23.73
CA ALA A 80 17.16 16.05 22.88
C ALA A 80 15.75 15.47 22.62
N ALA A 81 15.64 14.16 22.44
CA ALA A 81 14.38 13.43 22.28
C ALA A 81 13.49 13.61 23.51
N ALA A 82 14.07 13.43 24.71
CA ALA A 82 13.37 13.62 25.98
C ALA A 82 12.87 15.07 26.19
N GLN A 83 13.45 16.05 25.49
CA GLN A 83 13.04 17.45 25.51
C GLN A 83 12.02 17.80 24.41
N GLY A 84 11.65 16.84 23.56
CA GLY A 84 10.79 17.07 22.40
C GLY A 84 11.44 17.97 21.34
N ALA A 85 12.78 18.06 21.33
CA ALA A 85 13.55 18.95 20.46
C ALA A 85 14.05 18.27 19.18
N ILE A 86 13.68 17.00 18.95
CA ILE A 86 14.02 16.28 17.73
C ILE A 86 12.93 16.49 16.70
N ASP A 87 13.33 17.00 15.54
CA ASP A 87 12.54 16.93 14.32
C ASP A 87 13.02 15.71 13.53
N GLU A 88 12.23 14.63 13.58
CA GLU A 88 12.49 13.39 12.85
C GLU A 88 12.56 13.63 11.33
N THR A 89 11.96 14.72 10.84
CA THR A 89 11.91 15.04 9.41
C THR A 89 13.11 15.85 8.92
N ASP A 90 14.04 16.19 9.82
CA ASP A 90 15.19 17.04 9.48
C ASP A 90 16.13 16.32 8.49
N PRO A 91 16.36 16.91 7.28
CA PRO A 91 17.24 16.33 6.27
C PRO A 91 18.68 16.04 6.75
N ARG A 92 19.13 16.69 7.83
CA ARG A 92 20.46 16.46 8.40
C ARG A 92 20.62 15.06 8.95
N PHE A 93 19.57 14.47 9.50
CA PHE A 93 19.61 13.10 10.04
C PHE A 93 19.59 12.04 8.93
N HIS A 94 19.01 12.40 7.78
CA HIS A 94 18.79 11.50 6.65
C HIS A 94 19.80 11.65 5.51
N ARG A 95 20.94 12.30 5.78
CA ARG A 95 22.02 12.51 4.80
C ARG A 95 22.49 11.23 4.12
N TYR A 96 22.48 10.13 4.87
CA TYR A 96 22.96 8.81 4.45
C TYR A 96 21.82 7.81 4.23
N ASP A 97 20.58 8.29 4.22
CA ASP A 97 19.42 7.48 3.91
C ASP A 97 19.07 7.63 2.42
N ASP A 98 19.43 6.61 1.64
CA ASP A 98 19.15 6.53 0.22
C ASP A 98 17.62 6.49 -0.06
N ASP A 99 16.81 6.01 0.89
CA ASP A 99 15.35 5.92 0.75
C ASP A 99 14.62 7.22 1.15
N TYR A 100 15.24 8.05 1.99
CA TYR A 100 14.63 9.30 2.50
C TYR A 100 14.47 10.39 1.43
N ALA A 101 15.26 10.32 0.36
CA ALA A 101 15.21 11.26 -0.76
C ALA A 101 13.95 11.12 -1.63
N THR A 102 12.94 10.34 -1.22
CA THR A 102 11.66 10.26 -1.94
C THR A 102 10.57 11.06 -1.20
N PRO A 103 10.50 12.40 -1.38
CA PRO A 103 9.40 13.21 -0.87
C PRO A 103 8.12 12.92 -1.67
N LEU A 104 7.46 11.78 -1.42
CA LEU A 104 6.11 11.39 -1.88
C LEU A 104 5.95 11.32 -3.44
N PRO A 105 4.85 10.83 -4.06
CA PRO A 105 3.70 10.03 -3.62
C PRO A 105 3.53 8.76 -4.51
N THR A 106 4.59 8.18 -5.07
CA THR A 106 4.45 7.08 -6.05
C THR A 106 3.74 5.85 -5.46
N GLY A 107 4.05 5.53 -4.20
CA GLY A 107 3.37 4.46 -3.45
C GLY A 107 1.88 4.76 -3.23
N LEU A 108 1.54 5.96 -2.76
CA LEU A 108 0.15 6.37 -2.53
C LEU A 108 -0.65 6.43 -3.84
N ARG A 109 -0.05 6.93 -4.92
CA ARG A 109 -0.67 6.95 -6.26
C ARG A 109 -0.92 5.54 -6.79
N ARG A 110 0.02 4.61 -6.61
CA ARG A 110 -0.14 3.19 -6.98
C ARG A 110 -1.21 2.51 -6.12
N PHE A 111 -1.25 2.81 -4.82
CA PHE A 111 -2.25 2.30 -3.90
C PHE A 111 -3.66 2.81 -4.24
N LEU A 112 -3.81 4.11 -4.49
CA LEU A 112 -5.08 4.70 -4.92
C LEU A 112 -5.52 4.16 -6.28
N ALA A 113 -4.59 4.01 -7.24
CA ALA A 113 -4.90 3.41 -8.53
C ALA A 113 -5.35 1.95 -8.41
N ALA A 114 -4.64 1.14 -7.61
CA ALA A 114 -5.02 -0.25 -7.36
C ALA A 114 -6.39 -0.34 -6.66
N SER A 115 -6.62 0.48 -5.64
CA SER A 115 -7.91 0.53 -4.93
C SER A 115 -9.04 0.97 -5.86
N PHE A 116 -8.80 1.93 -6.76
CA PHE A 116 -9.78 2.34 -7.77
C PHE A 116 -10.09 1.21 -8.76
N VAL A 117 -9.09 0.46 -9.23
CA VAL A 117 -9.30 -0.70 -10.11
C VAL A 117 -10.16 -1.76 -9.41
N VAL A 118 -9.88 -2.07 -8.14
CA VAL A 118 -10.68 -3.03 -7.36
C VAL A 118 -12.13 -2.56 -7.22
N VAL A 119 -12.35 -1.29 -6.90
CA VAL A 119 -13.70 -0.71 -6.82
C VAL A 119 -14.40 -0.74 -8.17
N LEU A 120 -13.70 -0.46 -9.28
CA LEU A 120 -14.25 -0.54 -10.63
C LEU A 120 -14.64 -1.97 -11.02
N VAL A 121 -13.83 -2.97 -10.66
CA VAL A 121 -14.12 -4.38 -10.95
C VAL A 121 -15.33 -4.85 -10.15
N ILE A 122 -15.37 -4.56 -8.84
CA ILE A 122 -16.47 -4.98 -7.97
C ILE A 122 -17.74 -4.20 -8.30
N GLY A 123 -17.65 -2.87 -8.31
CA GLY A 123 -18.77 -1.97 -8.59
C GLY A 123 -19.27 -2.08 -10.03
N GLY A 124 -18.36 -2.28 -10.98
CA GLY A 124 -18.68 -2.55 -12.38
C GLY A 124 -19.38 -3.90 -12.56
N GLY A 125 -18.96 -4.96 -11.87
CA GLY A 125 -19.64 -6.25 -11.90
C GLY A 125 -21.08 -6.17 -11.36
N ILE A 126 -21.29 -5.48 -10.24
CA ILE A 126 -22.61 -5.28 -9.63
C ILE A 126 -23.47 -4.34 -10.48
N GLY A 127 -22.92 -3.25 -10.99
CA GLY A 127 -23.64 -2.32 -11.87
C GLY A 127 -24.03 -2.97 -13.20
N PHE A 128 -23.14 -3.77 -13.77
CA PHE A 128 -23.38 -4.51 -15.01
C PHE A 128 -24.46 -5.58 -14.84
N SER A 129 -24.53 -6.27 -13.68
CA SER A 129 -25.61 -7.23 -13.43
C SER A 129 -26.98 -6.55 -13.35
N VAL A 130 -27.07 -5.40 -12.68
CA VAL A 130 -28.32 -4.61 -12.61
C VAL A 130 -28.70 -4.04 -13.99
N PHE A 131 -27.72 -3.63 -14.79
CA PHE A 131 -27.97 -3.13 -16.15
C PHE A 131 -28.48 -4.24 -17.08
N ILE A 132 -27.91 -5.45 -17.01
CA ILE A 132 -28.43 -6.60 -17.79
C ILE A 132 -29.85 -6.97 -17.35
N GLU A 133 -30.15 -6.94 -16.05
CA GLU A 133 -31.49 -7.25 -15.54
C GLU A 133 -32.58 -6.31 -16.09
N SER A 134 -32.25 -5.03 -16.34
CA SER A 134 -33.16 -4.08 -17.01
C SER A 134 -33.40 -4.35 -18.49
N THR A 135 -32.57 -5.17 -19.15
CA THR A 135 -32.77 -5.59 -20.55
C THR A 135 -33.56 -6.90 -20.66
N THR A 136 -33.63 -7.70 -19.58
CA THR A 136 -34.24 -9.04 -19.58
C THR A 136 -35.38 -9.21 -18.59
N THR A 137 -36.13 -8.14 -18.26
CA THR A 137 -37.40 -8.29 -17.53
C THR A 137 -38.61 -8.54 -18.46
N GLN A 138 -38.42 -9.32 -19.51
CA GLN A 138 -39.52 -10.01 -20.20
C GLN A 138 -39.26 -11.51 -20.16
N LEU A 139 -39.24 -12.04 -18.94
CA LEU A 139 -39.31 -13.48 -18.67
C LEU A 139 -40.75 -13.85 -18.25
N LEU A 140 -41.75 -13.39 -19.03
CA LEU A 140 -43.09 -13.97 -19.00
C LEU A 140 -43.30 -14.79 -20.29
N PRO A 141 -43.96 -15.96 -20.22
CA PRO A 141 -44.27 -16.77 -21.39
C PRO A 141 -45.18 -15.97 -22.36
N PRO A 142 -45.16 -16.31 -23.66
CA PRO A 142 -45.52 -15.41 -24.75
C PRO A 142 -47.03 -15.22 -24.81
N TYR A 143 -47.56 -14.14 -24.25
CA TYR A 143 -48.90 -13.67 -24.61
C TYR A 143 -48.96 -12.15 -24.51
N PHE A 144 -49.22 -11.55 -25.68
CA PHE A 144 -49.56 -10.16 -25.96
C PHE A 144 -48.41 -9.17 -26.17
N GLU A 145 -48.14 -8.89 -27.45
CA GLU A 145 -47.42 -7.71 -27.92
C GLU A 145 -48.36 -6.49 -27.82
N GLU A 146 -47.86 -5.34 -27.36
CA GLU A 146 -48.64 -4.10 -27.26
C GLU A 146 -49.13 -3.58 -28.63
N GLU A 147 -48.55 -4.09 -29.72
CA GLU A 147 -48.91 -3.77 -31.10
C GLU A 147 -50.28 -4.36 -31.50
N GLU A 148 -50.68 -5.51 -30.94
CA GLU A 148 -52.01 -6.09 -31.18
C GLU A 148 -53.11 -5.33 -30.42
N LEU A 149 -52.78 -4.72 -29.28
CA LEU A 149 -53.73 -3.93 -28.49
C LEU A 149 -54.06 -2.57 -29.11
N ARG A 150 -53.26 -2.11 -30.08
CA ARG A 150 -53.37 -0.75 -30.65
C ARG A 150 -53.85 -0.73 -32.12
N GLY A 151 -54.20 -1.88 -32.68
CA GLY A 151 -54.63 -2.04 -34.08
C GLY A 151 -56.06 -2.56 -34.25
N GLY A 152 -57.00 -2.14 -33.40
CA GLY A 152 -58.41 -2.51 -33.48
C GLY A 152 -59.24 -1.54 -34.32
N ASP A 153 -59.08 -1.54 -35.64
CA ASP A 153 -60.12 -1.05 -36.56
C ASP A 153 -60.29 -2.09 -37.69
N GLN A 154 -61.03 -3.16 -37.40
CA GLN A 154 -61.40 -4.19 -38.36
C GLN A 154 -62.54 -3.68 -39.26
N PRO A 155 -62.40 -3.64 -40.61
CA PRO A 155 -63.58 -3.52 -41.46
C PRO A 155 -64.37 -4.82 -41.44
N ALA A 156 -65.70 -4.67 -41.36
CA ALA A 156 -66.69 -5.73 -41.22
C ALA A 156 -66.59 -6.82 -42.30
N VAL A 157 -66.72 -8.08 -41.88
CA VAL A 157 -66.81 -9.27 -42.74
C VAL A 157 -68.14 -9.26 -43.51
N GLU A 158 -68.06 -9.26 -44.84
CA GLU A 158 -69.21 -9.33 -45.75
C GLU A 158 -69.72 -10.79 -45.88
N PRO A 159 -71.05 -11.05 -45.86
CA PRO A 159 -71.60 -12.40 -45.89
C PRO A 159 -71.60 -13.01 -47.31
N PRO A 160 -71.69 -14.35 -47.45
CA PRO A 160 -71.47 -15.02 -48.73
C PRO A 160 -72.64 -14.82 -49.69
N GLY A 161 -72.45 -13.97 -50.70
CA GLY A 161 -73.36 -13.75 -51.81
C GLY A 161 -73.08 -14.68 -53.00
N ARG A 162 -74.11 -15.41 -53.42
CA ARG A 162 -74.18 -16.23 -54.64
C ARG A 162 -73.64 -15.50 -55.88
N ARG A 163 -72.85 -16.20 -56.71
CA ARG A 163 -72.80 -15.93 -58.15
C ARG A 163 -72.51 -17.22 -58.91
N GLY A 164 -73.41 -17.57 -59.83
CA GLY A 164 -73.25 -18.70 -60.75
C GLY A 164 -72.42 -18.33 -61.99
N GLU A 165 -72.51 -19.24 -62.96
CA GLU A 165 -71.91 -19.23 -64.31
C GLU A 165 -70.44 -19.66 -64.36
N GLY A 166 -69.99 -20.57 -65.21
CA GLY A 166 -70.63 -21.29 -66.30
C GLY A 166 -69.55 -22.06 -67.09
N MET A 167 -69.95 -23.16 -67.72
CA MET A 167 -69.34 -23.84 -68.88
C MET A 167 -67.81 -23.88 -69.06
N ARG A 168 -67.27 -25.10 -69.14
CA ARG A 168 -66.58 -25.65 -70.34
C ARG A 168 -66.02 -27.04 -70.05
N GLY A 169 -66.30 -28.00 -70.93
CA GLY A 169 -65.42 -29.17 -71.13
C GLY A 169 -66.11 -30.50 -71.39
N LEU A 170 -66.48 -30.71 -72.66
CA LEU A 170 -66.64 -31.98 -73.40
C LEU A 170 -67.79 -32.93 -73.02
#